data_AF-A0A926FIG5-F1
#
_entry.id   AF-A0A926FIG5-F1
#
_cell.length_a   1.000
_cell.length_b   1.000
_cell.length_c   1.000
_cell.angle_alpha   90.00
_cell.angle_beta   90.00
_cell.angle_gamma   90.00
#
_symmetry.space_group_name_H-M   'P 1'
#
loop_
_entity.id
_entity.type
_entity.pdbx_description
1 polymer ?
#
loop_
_entity_poly.entity_id
_entity_poly.type
_entity_poly.pdbx_seq_one_letter_code
_entity_poly.pdbx_strand_id
1 'polypeptide(L)' 'MSDVRAAIFEQYDPQAPLAEAWTIPASWYVDPEIWELERRSVFSRNWVVVGRADQVAEPGQFLTA' A
#
# COMPACT_ATOMS: atom_id res chain seq x y z
N MET A 1 1.03 -7.26 21.51
CA MET A 1 0.75 -6.50 20.26
C MET A 1 2.01 -6.11 19.48
N SER A 2 3.19 -6.72 19.73
CA SER A 2 4.42 -6.51 18.96
C SER A 2 4.84 -7.72 18.10
N ASP A 3 4.48 -8.95 18.51
CA ASP A 3 4.99 -10.18 17.88
C ASP A 3 4.38 -10.51 16.52
N VAL A 4 3.08 -10.28 16.33
CA VAL A 4 2.37 -10.74 15.12
C VAL A 4 2.86 -10.03 13.87
N ARG A 5 3.17 -8.72 13.95
CA ARG A 5 3.69 -7.95 12.82
C ARG A 5 5.09 -8.40 12.42
N ALA A 6 5.97 -8.63 13.39
CA ALA A 6 7.31 -9.14 13.12
C ALA A 6 7.24 -10.51 12.42
N ALA A 7 6.40 -11.41 12.94
CA ALA A 7 6.17 -12.72 12.33
C ALA A 7 5.57 -12.65 10.91
N ILE A 8 4.77 -11.63 10.59
CA ILE A 8 4.24 -11.42 9.23
C ILE A 8 5.32 -10.92 8.27
N PHE A 9 6.24 -10.07 8.72
CA PHE A 9 7.35 -9.58 7.88
C PHE A 9 8.43 -10.65 7.65
N GLU A 10 8.68 -11.51 8.63
CA GLU A 10 9.65 -12.61 8.51
C GLU A 10 9.26 -13.69 7.48
N GLN A 11 8.00 -13.70 7.03
CA GLN A 11 7.50 -14.64 6.02
C GLN A 11 7.90 -14.27 4.58
N TYR A 12 8.50 -13.10 4.36
CA TYR A 12 8.86 -12.63 3.02
C TYR A 12 10.34 -12.26 2.92
N ASP A 13 11.03 -12.82 1.94
CA ASP A 13 12.38 -12.40 1.58
C ASP A 13 12.35 -11.46 0.37
N PRO A 14 12.54 -10.15 0.56
CA PRO A 14 12.56 -9.19 -0.54
C PRO A 14 13.83 -9.29 -1.41
N GLN A 15 14.82 -10.09 -1.02
CA GLN A 15 16.09 -10.26 -1.72
C GLN A 15 16.19 -11.62 -2.44
N ALA A 16 15.15 -12.46 -2.38
CA ALA A 16 15.13 -13.72 -3.08
C ALA A 16 15.35 -13.53 -4.60
N PRO A 17 16.18 -14.37 -5.26
CA PRO A 17 16.31 -14.34 -6.72
C PRO A 17 14.95 -14.51 -7.39
N LEU A 18 14.73 -13.86 -8.54
CA LEU A 18 13.42 -13.90 -9.21
C LEU A 18 12.90 -15.32 -9.52
N ALA A 19 13.80 -16.27 -9.78
CA ALA A 19 13.46 -17.67 -10.03
C ALA A 19 12.90 -18.40 -8.80
N GLU A 20 13.16 -17.87 -7.60
CA GLU A 20 12.75 -18.43 -6.30
C GLU A 20 11.76 -17.50 -5.57
N ALA A 21 11.52 -16.30 -6.11
CA ALA A 21 10.64 -15.31 -5.53
C ALA A 21 9.17 -15.71 -5.67
N TRP A 22 8.38 -15.32 -4.66
CA TRP A 22 6.94 -15.52 -4.61
C TRP A 22 6.24 -14.20 -4.29
N THR A 23 4.92 -14.17 -4.45
CA THR A 23 4.13 -13.05 -3.96
C THR A 23 4.25 -12.94 -2.44
N ILE A 24 4.04 -11.73 -1.91
CA ILE A 24 3.97 -11.49 -0.47
C ILE A 24 2.92 -12.41 0.21
N PRO A 25 3.09 -12.71 1.52
CA PRO A 25 2.17 -13.57 2.27
C PRO A 25 0.71 -13.10 2.20
N ALA A 26 -0.23 -14.05 2.22
CA ALA A 26 -1.66 -13.77 2.14
C ALA A 26 -2.15 -12.76 3.20
N SER A 27 -1.55 -12.76 4.39
CA SER A 27 -1.85 -11.84 5.48
C SER A 27 -1.64 -10.37 5.11
N TRP A 28 -0.71 -10.04 4.21
CA TRP A 28 -0.49 -8.65 3.80
C TRP A 28 -1.70 -8.09 3.04
N TYR A 29 -2.48 -8.94 2.41
CA TYR A 29 -3.67 -8.53 1.66
C TYR A 29 -4.94 -8.43 2.53
N VAL A 30 -5.01 -9.16 3.65
CA VAL A 30 -6.26 -9.34 4.40
C VAL A 30 -6.20 -8.90 5.86
N ASP A 31 -5.01 -8.73 6.43
CA ASP A 31 -4.85 -8.32 7.82
C ASP A 31 -5.08 -6.80 7.98
N PRO A 32 -6.06 -6.37 8.78
CA PRO A 32 -6.35 -4.95 8.97
C PRO A 32 -5.21 -4.17 9.62
N GLU A 33 -4.32 -4.83 10.37
CA GLU A 33 -3.15 -4.17 10.94
C GLU A 33 -2.10 -3.81 9.90
N ILE A 34 -1.96 -4.63 8.84
CA ILE A 34 -1.08 -4.34 7.71
C ILE A 34 -1.66 -3.19 6.90
N TRP A 35 -2.97 -3.19 6.64
CA TRP A 35 -3.67 -2.06 6.02
C TRP A 35 -3.42 -0.73 6.75
N GLU A 36 -3.57 -0.72 8.08
CA GLU A 36 -3.35 0.50 8.88
C GLU A 36 -1.89 0.96 8.84
N LEU A 37 -0.94 0.03 8.71
CA LEU A 37 0.46 0.37 8.52
C LEU A 37 0.68 1.00 7.15
N GLU A 38 0.25 0.36 6.06
CA GLU A 38 0.39 0.86 4.69
C GLU A 38 -0.22 2.25 4.53
N ARG A 39 -1.41 2.48 5.10
CA ARG A 39 -2.08 3.79 5.07
C ARG A 39 -1.22 4.90 5.69
N ARG A 40 -0.51 4.60 6.79
CA ARG A 40 0.28 5.58 7.55
C ARG A 40 1.72 5.73 7.06
N SER A 41 2.29 4.72 6.41
CA SER A 41 3.69 4.70 5.99
C SER A 41 3.89 4.89 4.49
N VAL A 42 2.97 4.39 3.66
CA VAL A 42 3.04 4.46 2.20
C VAL A 42 2.09 5.55 1.71
N PHE A 43 0.78 5.37 1.86
CA PHE A 43 -0.20 6.25 1.20
C PHE A 43 -0.16 7.69 1.71
N SER A 44 0.06 7.91 3.01
CA SER A 44 0.13 9.27 3.58
C SER A 44 1.45 10.01 3.29
N ARG A 45 2.45 9.31 2.75
CA ARG A 45 3.81 9.83 2.56
C ARG A 45 4.25 9.88 1.10
N ASN A 46 3.35 9.56 0.17
CA ASN A 46 3.64 9.51 -1.26
C ASN A 46 2.59 10.29 -2.05
N TRP A 47 2.96 10.72 -3.26
CA TRP A 47 2.03 11.34 -4.20
C TRP A 47 1.04 10.28 -4.71
N VAL A 48 -0.25 10.50 -4.44
CA VAL A 48 -1.34 9.68 -4.97
C VAL A 48 -2.06 10.46 -6.06
N VAL A 49 -2.08 9.90 -7.28
CA VAL A 49 -2.81 10.50 -8.40
C VAL A 49 -4.32 10.37 -8.12
N VAL A 50 -5.01 11.49 -7.95
CA VAL A 50 -6.45 11.53 -7.63
C VAL A 50 -7.34 11.81 -8.86
N GLY A 51 -6.78 12.30 -9.96
CA GLY A 51 -7.52 12.59 -11.18
C GLY A 51 -6.65 13.21 -12.27
N ARG A 52 -7.24 13.36 -13.46
CA ARG A 52 -6.63 14.06 -14.60
C ARG A 52 -7.02 15.54 -14.57
N ALA A 53 -6.15 16.39 -15.11
CA ALA A 53 -6.38 17.83 -15.14
C ALA A 53 -7.65 18.24 -15.91
N ASP A 54 -7.99 17.51 -16.98
CA ASP A 54 -9.18 17.79 -17.79
C ASP A 54 -10.50 17.45 -17.09
N GLN A 55 -10.47 16.75 -15.95
CA GLN A 55 -11.67 16.53 -15.12
C GLN A 55 -12.08 17.79 -14.32
N VAL A 56 -11.20 18.80 -14.24
CA VAL A 56 -11.42 20.06 -13.50
C VAL A 56 -10.87 21.27 -14.29
N ALA A 57 -11.06 21.27 -15.61
CA ALA A 57 -10.52 22.30 -16.50
C ALA A 57 -11.16 23.69 -16.31
N GLU A 58 -12.43 23.73 -15.90
CA GLU A 58 -13.23 24.95 -15.83
C GLU A 58 -13.54 25.39 -14.39
N PRO A 59 -13.70 26.70 -14.13
CA PRO A 59 -14.08 27.21 -12.81
C PRO A 59 -15.36 26.58 -12.26
N GLY A 60 -15.32 26.16 -11.01
CA GLY A 60 -16.46 25.53 -10.32
C GLY A 60 -16.53 24.00 -10.49
N GLN A 61 -15.68 23.40 -11.32
CA GLN A 61 -15.54 21.95 -11.38
C GLN A 61 -14.72 21.44 -10.18
N PHE A 62 -15.14 20.31 -9.61
CA PHE A 62 -14.42 19.64 -8.54
C PHE A 62 -14.46 18.12 -8.73
N LEU A 63 -13.46 17.44 -8.15
CA LEU A 63 -13.40 15.99 -8.02
C LEU A 63 -13.13 15.66 -6.55
N THR A 64 -13.77 14.60 -6.06
CA THR A 64 -13.53 14.01 -4.74
C THR A 64 -13.06 12.57 -4.92
N ALA A 65 -12.05 12.17 -4.15
CA ALA A 65 -11.48 10.82 -4.10
C ALA A 65 -11.61 10.23 -2.70
#